data_AF-A0A0Q9L5G6-F1
#
_entry.id   AF-A0A0Q9L5G6-F1
#
_cell.length_a   1.000
_cell.length_b   1.000
_cell.length_c   1.000
_cell.angle_alpha   90.00
_cell.angle_beta   90.00
_cell.angle_gamma   90.00
#
_symmetry.space_group_name_H-M   'P 1'
#
loop_
_entity.id
_entity.type
_entity.pdbx_description
1 polymer ?
#
loop_
_entity_poly.entity_id
_entity_poly.type
_entity_poly.pdbx_seq_one_letter_code
_entity_poly.pdbx_strand_id
1 'polypeptide(L)'
;MFRHNNPKKDIAHILQQCLLTSLLMLSISACGTANESDKVDLIVALSATPEHIMIDNGNSYVWNNAKITINNRYFYESDIPRGGTSLNLTEFTKQDGTSFNPKKNRLYRVSIYVPDALDGKPGVFNW
;
A
#
# COMPACT_ATOMS: atom_id res chain seq x y z
N MET A 1 19.91 41.16 55.58
CA MET A 1 20.47 41.39 54.23
C MET A 1 19.49 40.79 53.21
N PHE A 2 18.54 41.58 52.69
CA PHE A 2 17.53 41.08 51.76
C PHE A 2 18.06 41.14 50.33
N ARG A 3 18.25 39.97 49.69
CA ARG A 3 18.59 39.87 48.28
C ARG A 3 17.38 40.27 47.44
N HIS A 4 17.53 41.34 46.66
CA HIS A 4 16.60 41.70 45.59
C HIS A 4 16.74 40.69 44.44
N ASN A 5 15.75 39.81 44.28
CA ASN A 5 15.61 39.03 43.04
C ASN A 5 15.02 39.94 41.97
N ASN A 6 15.68 40.00 40.81
CA ASN A 6 15.32 40.87 39.70
C ASN A 6 14.54 40.06 38.64
N PRO A 7 13.20 40.18 38.58
CA PRO A 7 12.32 39.27 37.83
C PRO A 7 12.46 39.36 36.30
N LYS A 8 13.20 40.35 35.79
CA LYS A 8 13.39 40.55 34.34
C LYS A 8 14.31 39.49 33.70
N LYS A 9 15.20 38.85 34.48
CA LYS A 9 16.13 37.84 33.95
C LYS A 9 15.47 36.48 33.72
N ASP A 10 14.47 36.11 34.52
CA ASP A 10 13.81 34.80 34.42
C ASP A 10 12.89 34.69 33.21
N ILE A 11 12.23 35.78 32.80
CA ILE A 11 11.32 35.79 31.65
C ILE A 11 12.09 35.60 30.33
N ALA A 12 13.30 36.16 30.22
CA ALA A 12 14.14 36.02 29.03
C ALA A 12 14.61 34.58 28.81
N HIS A 13 14.96 33.86 29.89
CA HIS A 13 15.35 32.45 29.80
C HIS A 13 14.18 31.53 29.42
N ILE A 14 12.97 31.82 29.92
CA ILE A 14 11.76 31.05 29.60
C ILE A 14 11.36 31.25 28.12
N LEU A 15 11.42 32.49 27.62
CA LEU A 15 11.12 32.78 26.21
C LEU A 15 12.14 32.13 25.26
N GLN A 16 13.42 32.10 25.64
CA GLN A 16 14.49 31.50 24.83
C GLN A 16 14.42 29.96 24.82
N GLN A 17 13.98 29.33 25.91
CA GLN A 17 13.75 27.87 25.96
C GLN A 17 12.51 27.45 25.14
N CYS A 18 11.42 28.21 25.17
CA CYS A 18 10.22 27.90 24.39
C CYS A 18 10.44 28.00 22.86
N LEU A 19 11.30 28.91 22.42
CA LEU A 19 11.65 29.10 21.01
C LEU A 19 12.49 27.94 20.45
N LEU A 20 13.39 27.36 21.25
CA LEU A 20 14.18 26.20 20.84
C LEU A 20 13.36 24.91 20.77
N THR A 21 12.40 24.70 21.67
CA THR A 21 11.56 23.48 21.66
C THR A 21 10.55 23.47 20.52
N SER A 22 10.10 24.65 20.06
CA SER A 22 9.14 24.76 18.96
C SER A 22 9.76 24.46 17.59
N LEU A 23 11.07 24.73 17.43
CA LEU A 23 11.79 24.48 16.18
C LEU A 23 12.14 22.99 15.99
N LEU A 24 12.23 22.21 17.08
CA LEU A 24 12.60 20.79 17.03
C LEU A 24 11.44 19.87 16.59
N MET A 25 10.18 20.32 16.69
CA MET A 25 9.01 19.51 16.32
C MET A 25 8.64 19.58 14.83
N LEU A 26 9.31 20.43 14.04
CA LEU A 26 9.05 20.59 12.60
C LEU A 26 9.85 19.60 11.72
N SER A 27 10.72 18.76 12.30
CA SER A 27 11.68 17.95 11.54
C SER A 27 11.27 16.50 11.26
N ILE A 28 10.07 16.05 11.65
CA ILE A 28 9.64 14.64 11.46
C ILE A 28 8.56 14.44 10.40
N SER A 29 8.32 15.42 9.54
CA SER A 29 7.49 15.22 8.34
C SER A 29 8.34 14.76 7.15
N ALA A 30 9.15 13.71 7.37
CA ALA A 30 9.69 12.93 6.26
C ALA A 30 8.55 12.05 5.73
N CYS A 31 7.68 12.65 4.91
CA CYS A 31 6.75 11.90 4.06
C CYS A 31 7.60 11.20 3.00
N GLY A 32 8.12 10.02 3.34
CA GLY A 32 8.83 9.16 2.41
C GLY A 32 7.86 8.70 1.34
N THR A 33 7.85 9.38 0.19
CA THR A 33 7.33 8.81 -1.04
C THR A 33 8.23 7.62 -1.37
N ALA A 34 7.81 6.41 -1.03
CA ALA A 34 8.45 5.20 -1.53
C ALA A 34 8.53 5.32 -3.05
N ASN A 35 9.75 5.37 -3.58
CA ASN A 35 10.01 5.64 -4.98
C ASN A 35 9.30 4.58 -5.83
N GLU A 36 8.50 5.00 -6.81
CA GLU A 36 7.95 4.07 -7.81
C GLU A 36 9.04 3.32 -8.59
N SER A 37 10.26 3.87 -8.59
CA SER A 37 11.48 3.25 -9.14
C SER A 37 11.86 1.90 -8.52
N ASP A 38 11.31 1.54 -7.36
CA ASP A 38 11.67 0.30 -6.66
C ASP A 38 10.72 -0.86 -6.98
N LYS A 39 9.73 -0.65 -7.86
CA LYS A 39 8.79 -1.69 -8.28
C LYS A 39 9.28 -2.38 -9.56
N VAL A 40 8.90 -3.65 -9.73
CA VAL A 40 9.10 -4.41 -10.97
C VAL A 40 7.76 -4.68 -11.64
N ASP A 41 7.73 -4.67 -12.97
CA ASP A 41 6.53 -5.06 -13.72
C ASP A 41 6.40 -6.59 -13.73
N LEU A 42 5.21 -7.08 -13.35
CA LEU A 42 4.91 -8.51 -13.42
C LEU A 42 4.62 -8.92 -14.87
N ILE A 43 5.02 -10.14 -15.24
CA ILE A 43 4.71 -10.72 -16.54
C ILE A 43 3.39 -11.45 -16.41
N VAL A 44 2.32 -10.84 -16.91
CA VAL A 44 0.94 -11.33 -16.73
C VAL A 44 0.23 -11.42 -18.08
N ALA A 45 -0.37 -12.57 -18.37
CA ALA A 45 -1.47 -12.63 -19.33
C ALA A 45 -2.80 -12.76 -18.57
N LEU A 46 -3.77 -11.93 -18.92
CA LEU A 46 -5.05 -11.85 -18.22
C LEU A 46 -6.20 -12.03 -19.20
N SER A 47 -7.17 -12.83 -18.80
CA SER A 47 -8.47 -12.92 -19.46
C SER A 47 -9.59 -13.03 -18.42
N ALA A 48 -10.82 -12.72 -18.83
CA ALA A 48 -11.96 -12.74 -17.93
C ALA A 48 -13.18 -13.35 -18.61
N THR A 49 -13.97 -14.06 -17.82
CA THR A 49 -15.32 -14.52 -18.14
C THR A 49 -16.31 -13.82 -17.22
N PRO A 50 -17.64 -13.99 -17.40
CA PRO A 50 -18.61 -13.40 -16.49
C PRO A 50 -18.44 -13.81 -15.02
N GLU A 51 -17.83 -14.96 -14.73
CA GLU A 51 -17.73 -15.52 -13.37
C GLU A 51 -16.29 -15.65 -12.85
N HIS A 52 -15.29 -15.64 -13.74
CA HIS A 52 -13.90 -15.90 -13.37
C HIS A 52 -12.95 -14.88 -14.00
N ILE A 53 -11.83 -14.65 -13.32
CA ILE A 53 -10.63 -14.11 -13.95
C ILE A 53 -9.60 -15.23 -14.09
N MET A 54 -8.90 -15.24 -15.21
CA MET A 54 -7.79 -16.15 -15.47
C MET A 54 -6.51 -15.33 -15.53
N ILE A 55 -5.59 -15.64 -14.62
CA ILE A 55 -4.29 -15.00 -14.48
C ILE A 55 -3.24 -16.04 -14.88
N ASP A 56 -2.45 -15.74 -15.89
CA ASP A 56 -1.26 -16.54 -16.24
C ASP A 56 -0.02 -15.81 -15.72
N ASN A 57 0.61 -16.40 -14.71
CA ASN A 57 1.89 -15.93 -14.19
C ASN A 57 3.01 -16.41 -15.11
N GLY A 58 3.49 -15.49 -15.94
CA GLY A 58 4.59 -15.71 -16.89
C GLY A 58 5.98 -15.59 -16.27
N ASN A 59 6.11 -15.23 -14.98
CA ASN A 59 7.40 -15.21 -14.31
C ASN A 59 7.94 -16.64 -14.06
N SER A 60 9.25 -16.75 -13.83
CA SER A 60 9.92 -18.03 -13.53
C SER A 60 9.72 -18.51 -12.10
N TYR A 61 8.93 -17.80 -11.29
CA TYR A 61 8.73 -18.04 -9.86
C TYR A 61 7.24 -17.90 -9.46
N VAL A 62 6.89 -18.45 -8.30
CA VAL A 62 5.56 -18.31 -7.70
C VAL A 62 5.43 -16.92 -7.10
N TRP A 63 4.29 -16.25 -7.31
CA TRP A 63 4.01 -15.01 -6.59
C TRP A 63 3.43 -15.35 -5.23
N ASN A 64 4.22 -15.19 -4.17
CA ASN A 64 3.77 -15.45 -2.82
C ASN A 64 3.02 -14.23 -2.26
N ASN A 65 1.91 -14.47 -1.55
CA ASN A 65 1.06 -13.42 -0.97
C ASN A 65 0.63 -12.36 -2.00
N ALA A 66 0.27 -12.78 -3.21
CA ALA A 66 -0.20 -11.89 -4.25
C ALA A 66 -1.54 -11.27 -3.83
N LYS A 67 -1.63 -9.95 -3.93
CA LYS A 67 -2.82 -9.17 -3.62
C LYS A 67 -3.48 -8.75 -4.93
N ILE A 68 -4.62 -9.38 -5.24
CA ILE A 68 -5.40 -9.04 -6.42
C ILE A 68 -6.56 -8.15 -5.99
N THR A 69 -6.68 -7.00 -6.64
CA THR A 69 -7.79 -6.07 -6.44
C THR A 69 -8.57 -5.93 -7.73
N ILE A 70 -9.89 -6.11 -7.66
CA ILE A 70 -10.78 -5.82 -8.78
C ILE A 70 -11.62 -4.57 -8.51
N ASN A 71 -11.80 -3.76 -9.55
CA ASN A 71 -12.56 -2.51 -9.51
C ASN A 71 -12.13 -1.55 -8.37
N ASN A 72 -10.87 -1.63 -7.93
CA ASN A 72 -10.30 -0.88 -6.81
C ASN A 72 -11.03 -1.03 -5.46
N ARG A 73 -11.83 -2.08 -5.28
CA ARG A 73 -12.72 -2.19 -4.11
C ARG A 73 -12.85 -3.59 -3.54
N TYR A 74 -12.69 -4.63 -4.36
CA TYR A 74 -12.79 -6.01 -3.91
C TYR A 74 -11.42 -6.64 -3.97
N PHE A 75 -11.06 -7.34 -2.92
CA PHE A 75 -9.73 -7.83 -2.63
C PHE A 75 -9.75 -9.35 -2.55
N TYR A 76 -8.65 -9.95 -2.99
CA TYR A 76 -8.36 -11.36 -2.86
C TYR A 76 -6.86 -11.51 -2.65
N GLU A 77 -6.45 -12.38 -1.74
CA GLU A 77 -5.03 -12.65 -1.47
C GLU A 77 -4.79 -14.15 -1.59
N SER A 78 -3.82 -14.55 -2.40
CA SER A 78 -3.35 -15.94 -2.49
C SER A 78 -1.95 -16.01 -3.07
N ASP A 79 -1.34 -17.18 -2.95
CA ASP A 79 -0.20 -17.51 -3.81
C ASP A 79 -0.69 -17.78 -5.23
N ILE A 80 0.08 -17.33 -6.23
CA ILE A 80 -0.20 -17.58 -7.65
C ILE A 80 0.94 -18.43 -8.24
N PRO A 81 0.69 -19.72 -8.51
CA PRO A 81 1.70 -20.59 -9.11
C PRO A 81 2.08 -20.10 -10.51
N ARG A 82 3.19 -20.61 -11.03
CA ARG A 82 3.56 -20.38 -12.43
C ARG A 82 2.49 -20.94 -13.36
N GLY A 83 2.24 -20.23 -14.46
CA GLY A 83 1.20 -20.62 -15.42
C GLY A 83 -0.20 -20.11 -15.03
N GLY A 84 -1.21 -20.73 -15.61
CA GLY A 84 -2.61 -20.32 -15.48
C GLY A 84 -3.24 -20.67 -14.13
N THR A 85 -3.86 -19.67 -13.51
CA THR A 85 -4.73 -19.78 -12.34
C THR A 85 -6.09 -19.17 -12.66
N SER A 86 -7.18 -19.85 -12.27
CA SER A 86 -8.54 -19.32 -12.40
C SER A 86 -9.08 -18.98 -11.02
N LEU A 87 -9.55 -17.74 -10.84
CA LEU A 87 -10.12 -17.24 -9.59
C LEU A 87 -11.59 -16.92 -9.80
N ASN A 88 -12.45 -17.34 -8.88
CA ASN A 88 -13.87 -17.04 -8.98
C ASN A 88 -14.11 -15.61 -8.50
N LEU A 89 -14.84 -14.82 -9.29
CA LEU A 89 -15.12 -13.43 -8.95
C LEU A 89 -15.83 -13.28 -7.60
N THR A 90 -16.62 -14.27 -7.16
CA THR A 90 -17.33 -14.22 -5.88
C THR A 90 -16.43 -14.35 -4.65
N GLU A 91 -15.19 -14.79 -4.82
CA GLU A 91 -14.17 -14.87 -3.76
C GLU A 91 -13.57 -13.51 -3.41
N PHE A 92 -13.74 -12.52 -4.29
CA PHE A 92 -13.28 -11.16 -4.05
C PHE A 92 -14.23 -10.43 -3.12
N THR A 93 -13.73 -9.94 -1.99
CA THR A 93 -14.54 -9.28 -0.97
C THR A 93 -14.12 -7.83 -0.76
N LYS A 94 -15.07 -6.96 -0.43
CA LYS A 94 -14.72 -5.64 0.12
C LYS A 94 -14.17 -5.77 1.55
N GLN A 95 -13.71 -4.66 2.11
CA GLN A 95 -13.31 -4.57 3.51
C GLN A 95 -14.43 -4.96 4.50
N ASP A 96 -15.69 -4.75 4.14
CA ASP A 96 -16.85 -5.14 4.96
C ASP A 96 -17.23 -6.63 4.81
N GLY A 97 -16.47 -7.42 4.04
CA GLY A 97 -16.74 -8.83 3.76
C GLY A 97 -17.75 -9.08 2.64
N THR A 98 -18.34 -8.04 2.04
CA THR A 98 -19.28 -8.21 0.91
C THR A 98 -18.57 -8.75 -0.32
N SER A 99 -18.94 -9.95 -0.77
CA SER A 99 -18.46 -10.53 -2.03
C SER A 99 -18.87 -9.74 -3.26
N PHE A 100 -18.02 -9.78 -4.28
CA PHE A 100 -18.35 -9.28 -5.60
C PHE A 100 -19.48 -10.12 -6.21
N ASN A 101 -20.52 -9.44 -6.70
CA ASN A 101 -21.64 -10.09 -7.37
C ASN A 101 -21.55 -9.84 -8.88
N PRO A 102 -21.19 -10.86 -9.69
CA PRO A 102 -21.01 -10.71 -11.14
C PRO A 102 -22.32 -10.42 -11.90
N LYS A 103 -23.49 -10.70 -11.31
CA LYS A 103 -24.79 -10.36 -11.91
C LYS A 103 -25.16 -8.90 -11.72
N LYS A 104 -24.59 -8.23 -10.71
CA LYS A 104 -24.88 -6.84 -10.36
C LYS A 104 -23.77 -5.87 -10.70
N ASN A 105 -22.53 -6.37 -10.82
CA ASN A 105 -21.34 -5.55 -11.03
C ASN A 105 -20.57 -6.09 -12.24
N ARG A 106 -20.07 -5.16 -13.05
CA ARG A 106 -19.17 -5.49 -14.17
C ARG A 106 -17.73 -5.41 -13.69
N LEU A 107 -16.89 -6.37 -14.11
CA LEU A 107 -15.44 -6.27 -13.99
C LEU A 107 -14.91 -5.26 -15.04
N TYR A 108 -14.15 -4.27 -14.61
CA TYR A 108 -13.57 -3.25 -15.51
C TYR A 108 -12.13 -2.87 -15.16
N ARG A 109 -11.57 -3.41 -14.09
CA ARG A 109 -10.19 -3.15 -13.67
C ARG A 109 -9.67 -4.30 -12.82
N VAL A 110 -8.41 -4.68 -13.06
CA VAL A 110 -7.66 -5.62 -12.22
C VAL A 110 -6.29 -5.01 -11.89
N SER A 111 -5.92 -5.06 -10.62
CA SER A 111 -4.58 -4.71 -10.15
C SER A 111 -4.01 -5.89 -9.38
N ILE A 112 -2.75 -6.22 -9.63
CA ILE A 112 -2.01 -7.26 -8.91
C ILE A 112 -0.80 -6.60 -8.26
N TYR A 113 -0.62 -6.86 -6.98
CA TYR A 113 0.55 -6.46 -6.22
C TYR A 113 1.18 -7.68 -5.56
N VAL A 114 2.48 -7.87 -5.75
CA VAL A 114 3.25 -8.94 -5.13
C VAL A 114 4.30 -8.29 -4.24
N PRO A 115 4.28 -8.48 -2.91
CA PRO A 115 5.16 -7.74 -2.01
C PRO A 115 6.65 -8.05 -2.23
N ASP A 116 6.97 -9.29 -2.58
CA ASP A 116 8.32 -9.76 -2.84
C ASP A 116 8.32 -10.55 -4.16
N ALA A 117 8.64 -9.86 -5.26
CA ALA A 117 8.60 -10.41 -6.61
C ALA A 117 10.00 -10.77 -7.11
N LEU A 118 10.84 -9.78 -7.39
CA LEU A 118 12.20 -10.01 -7.92
C LEU A 118 13.22 -9.25 -7.07
N ASP A 119 14.23 -9.95 -6.56
CA ASP A 119 15.31 -9.38 -5.74
C ASP A 119 14.81 -8.58 -4.53
N GLY A 120 13.74 -9.04 -3.87
CA GLY A 120 13.15 -8.35 -2.72
C GLY A 120 12.25 -7.17 -3.09
N LYS A 121 12.10 -6.87 -4.39
CA LYS A 121 11.32 -5.72 -4.87
C LYS A 121 9.86 -6.09 -5.08
N PRO A 122 8.92 -5.18 -4.76
CA PRO A 122 7.52 -5.41 -5.03
C PRO A 122 7.22 -5.44 -6.52
N GLY A 123 6.40 -6.40 -6.93
CA GLY A 123 5.88 -6.52 -8.29
C GLY A 123 4.51 -5.87 -8.43
N VAL A 124 4.25 -5.24 -9.57
CA VAL A 124 2.95 -4.65 -9.90
C VAL A 124 2.47 -5.00 -11.31
N PHE A 125 1.15 -5.05 -11.45
CA PHE A 125 0.45 -5.12 -12.74
C PHE A 125 -0.89 -4.41 -12.64
N ASN A 126 -1.30 -3.73 -13.72
CA ASN A 126 -2.60 -3.07 -13.83
C ASN A 126 -3.19 -3.32 -15.21
N TRP A 127 -4.47 -3.67 -15.26
CA TRP A 127 -5.28 -3.88 -16.46
C TRP A 127 -6.62 -3.16 -16.35
#